data_AF-A0AAD8CFG7-F1
#
_entry.id   AF-A0AAD8CFG7-F1
#
_cell.length_a   1.000
_cell.length_b   1.000
_cell.length_c   1.000
_cell.angle_alpha   90.00
_cell.angle_beta   90.00
_cell.angle_gamma   90.00
#
_symmetry.space_group_name_H-M   'P 1'
#
loop_
_entity.id
_entity.type
_entity.pdbx_description
1 polymer ?
#
loop_
_entity_poly.entity_id
_entity_poly.type
_entity_poly.pdbx_seq_one_letter_code
_entity_poly.pdbx_strand_id
1 'polypeptide(L)'
;MLVFVVFFSLLLKASVTIVLEYLMNWLGEKAFTSELGRWLYALLACLEKPLLPEAHSLIRQLARRCSEVRASLESKEDKRLSALNLLICLVARYFEQNDLADKE
;
A
#
# COMPACT_ATOMS: atom_id res chain seq x y z
N MET A 1 -10.31 2.71 -30.17
CA MET A 1 -10.88 2.93 -28.82
C MET A 1 -10.13 2.14 -27.73
N LEU A 2 -9.80 0.86 -27.94
CA LEU A 2 -9.02 0.04 -26.98
C LEU A 2 -7.61 0.59 -26.66
N VAL A 3 -6.88 1.12 -27.65
CA VAL A 3 -5.51 1.64 -27.44
C VAL A 3 -5.49 2.84 -26.49
N PHE A 4 -6.50 3.71 -26.53
CA PHE A 4 -6.57 4.91 -25.68
C PHE A 4 -6.82 4.56 -24.22
N VAL A 5 -7.71 3.60 -23.95
CA VAL A 5 -8.00 3.12 -22.59
C VAL A 5 -6.79 2.39 -22.00
N VAL A 6 -6.10 1.59 -22.80
CA VAL A 6 -4.87 0.88 -22.37
C VAL A 6 -3.73 1.87 -22.11
N PHE A 7 -3.56 2.89 -22.94
CA PHE A 7 -2.52 3.92 -22.74
C PHE A 7 -2.81 4.79 -21.51
N PHE A 8 -4.08 5.15 -21.30
CA PHE A 8 -4.49 5.93 -20.12
C PHE A 8 -4.35 5.11 -18.84
N SER A 9 -4.73 3.82 -18.86
CA SER A 9 -4.55 2.92 -17.72
C SER A 9 -3.07 2.58 -17.45
N LEU A 10 -2.23 2.51 -18.49
CA LEU A 10 -0.77 2.36 -18.33
C LEU A 10 -0.11 3.62 -17.76
N LEU A 11 -0.48 4.81 -18.25
CA LEU A 11 0.00 6.08 -17.72
C LEU A 11 -0.46 6.30 -16.28
N LEU A 12 -1.71 5.92 -15.97
CA LEU A 12 -2.24 5.95 -14.61
C LEU A 12 -1.52 4.93 -13.72
N LYS A 13 -1.26 3.70 -14.19
CA LYS A 13 -0.49 2.69 -13.45
C LYS A 13 0.94 3.14 -13.18
N ALA A 14 1.64 3.71 -14.18
CA ALA A 14 2.98 4.26 -14.00
C ALA A 14 2.98 5.41 -12.98
N SER A 15 1.99 6.30 -13.06
CA SER A 15 1.84 7.42 -12.15
C SER A 15 1.48 6.97 -10.73
N VAL A 16 0.58 5.99 -10.56
CA VAL A 16 0.22 5.38 -9.26
C VAL A 16 1.44 4.71 -8.64
N THR A 17 2.26 4.03 -9.44
CA THR A 17 3.50 3.39 -8.99
C THR A 17 4.50 4.42 -8.46
N ILE A 18 4.72 5.50 -9.21
CA ILE A 18 5.61 6.61 -8.81
C ILE A 18 5.10 7.28 -7.52
N VAL A 19 3.80 7.57 -7.45
CA VAL A 19 3.20 8.19 -6.26
C VAL A 19 3.30 7.25 -5.06
N LEU A 20 3.08 5.95 -5.24
CA LEU A 20 3.19 4.97 -4.16
C LEU A 20 4.63 4.87 -3.66
N GLU A 21 5.61 4.87 -4.56
CA GLU A 21 7.04 4.90 -4.22
C GLU A 21 7.42 6.19 -3.46
N TYR A 22 6.91 7.35 -3.89
CA TYR A 22 7.09 8.61 -3.18
C TYR A 22 6.50 8.57 -1.76
N LEU A 23 5.29 8.01 -1.60
CA LEU A 23 4.65 7.87 -0.28
C LEU A 23 5.38 6.86 0.60
N MET A 24 5.98 5.81 0.03
CA MET A 24 6.83 4.89 0.79
C MET A 24 8.11 5.57 1.29
N ASN A 25 8.75 6.39 0.46
CA ASN A 25 9.90 7.19 0.90
C ASN A 25 9.50 8.17 2.02
N TRP A 26 8.34 8.81 1.86
CA TRP A 26 7.79 9.71 2.89
C TRP A 26 7.49 8.98 4.21
N LEU A 27 7.02 7.74 4.15
CA LEU A 27 6.82 6.88 5.32
C LEU A 27 8.13 6.54 6.05
N GLY A 28 9.25 6.47 5.32
CA GLY A 28 10.58 6.24 5.90
C GLY A 28 11.15 7.46 6.61
N GLU A 29 10.82 8.67 6.15
CA GLU A 29 11.35 9.92 6.71
C GLU A 29 10.45 10.56 7.79
N LYS A 30 9.14 10.31 7.75
CA LYS A 30 8.15 10.96 8.64
C LYS A 30 7.24 9.97 9.34
N ALA A 31 6.69 10.41 10.48
CA ALA A 31 5.72 9.63 11.23
C ALA A 31 4.44 9.38 10.41
N PHE A 32 3.88 8.17 10.53
CA PHE A 32 2.62 7.80 9.87
C PHE A 32 1.46 8.67 10.39
N THR A 33 0.80 9.37 9.46
CA THR A 33 -0.39 10.19 9.74
C THR A 33 -1.66 9.53 9.18
N SER A 34 -2.83 9.93 9.69
CA SER A 34 -4.11 9.36 9.25
C SER A 34 -4.43 9.71 7.80
N GLU A 35 -4.02 10.90 7.35
CA GLU A 35 -4.18 11.39 5.99
C GLU A 35 -3.35 10.54 5.02
N LEU A 36 -2.12 10.20 5.39
CA LEU A 36 -1.26 9.32 4.60
C LEU A 36 -1.91 7.95 4.40
N GLY A 37 -2.47 7.37 5.47
CA GLY A 37 -3.19 6.10 5.40
C GLY A 37 -4.36 6.11 4.42
N ARG A 38 -5.10 7.23 4.34
CA ARG A 38 -6.21 7.39 3.37
C ARG A 38 -5.70 7.47 1.93
N TRP A 39 -4.61 8.19 1.69
CA TRP A 39 -3.98 8.24 0.36
C TRP A 39 -3.47 6.88 -0.08
N LEU A 40 -2.80 6.14 0.80
CA LEU A 40 -2.34 4.77 0.52
C LEU A 40 -3.51 3.85 0.22
N TYR A 41 -4.59 3.93 1.00
CA TYR A 41 -5.81 3.15 0.74
C TYR A 41 -6.42 3.47 -0.63
N ALA A 42 -6.56 4.75 -0.97
CA ALA A 42 -7.09 5.18 -2.27
C ALA A 42 -6.22 4.68 -3.44
N LEU A 43 -4.89 4.74 -3.30
CA LEU A 43 -3.97 4.24 -4.32
C LEU A 43 -4.04 2.73 -4.48
N LEU A 44 -4.13 1.99 -3.38
CA LEU A 44 -4.34 0.54 -3.41
C LEU A 44 -5.67 0.19 -4.07
N ALA A 45 -6.73 0.97 -3.84
CA ALA A 45 -8.02 0.77 -4.49
C ALA A 45 -7.97 1.01 -6.01
N CYS A 46 -7.06 1.86 -6.49
CA CYS A 46 -6.82 2.10 -7.91
C CYS A 46 -5.97 1.02 -8.59
N LEU A 47 -5.36 0.09 -7.84
CA LEU A 47 -4.58 -1.01 -8.42
C LEU A 47 -5.50 -2.12 -8.92
N GLU A 48 -5.76 -2.12 -10.23
CA GLU A 48 -6.52 -3.18 -10.91
C GLU A 48 -5.67 -4.44 -11.18
N LYS A 49 -6.24 -5.62 -10.86
CA LYS A 49 -5.68 -6.94 -11.21
C LYS A 49 -5.80 -7.21 -12.73
N PRO A 50 -4.85 -7.94 -13.35
CA PRO A 50 -3.62 -8.48 -12.77
C PRO A 50 -2.56 -7.37 -12.55
N LEU A 51 -1.86 -7.45 -11.41
CA LEU A 51 -0.79 -6.52 -11.08
C LEU A 51 0.50 -6.92 -11.81
N LEU A 52 1.28 -5.92 -12.17
CA LEU A 52 2.64 -6.14 -12.66
C LEU A 52 3.56 -6.61 -11.52
N PRO A 53 4.60 -7.41 -11.80
CA PRO A 53 5.54 -7.89 -10.79
C PRO A 53 6.18 -6.78 -9.96
N GLU A 54 6.43 -5.62 -10.57
CA GLU A 54 7.00 -4.44 -9.92
C GLU A 54 6.05 -3.87 -8.88
N ALA A 55 4.76 -3.77 -9.21
CA ALA A 55 3.73 -3.33 -8.29
C ALA A 55 3.57 -4.29 -7.11
N HIS A 56 3.71 -5.61 -7.34
CA HIS A 56 3.74 -6.61 -6.28
C HIS A 56 4.91 -6.40 -5.31
N SER A 57 6.10 -6.11 -5.82
CA SER A 57 7.27 -5.81 -4.98
C SER A 57 7.04 -4.57 -4.11
N LEU A 58 6.48 -3.50 -4.70
CA LEU A 58 6.21 -2.26 -3.99
C LEU A 58 5.18 -2.43 -2.87
N ILE A 59 4.04 -3.08 -3.14
CA ILE A 59 3.04 -3.31 -2.10
C ILE A 59 3.55 -4.23 -0.98
N ARG A 60 4.45 -5.20 -1.27
CA ARG A 60 5.13 -5.97 -0.20
C ARG A 60 5.97 -5.07 0.68
N GLN A 61 6.79 -4.21 0.08
CA GLN A 61 7.63 -3.30 0.84
C GLN A 61 6.77 -2.37 1.71
N LEU A 62 5.67 -1.84 1.16
CA LEU A 62 4.70 -1.06 1.90
C LEU A 62 4.18 -1.82 3.12
N ALA A 63 3.70 -3.06 2.95
CA ALA A 63 3.18 -3.87 4.05
C ALA A 63 4.24 -4.15 5.14
N ARG A 64 5.50 -4.43 4.75
CA ARG A 64 6.60 -4.61 5.70
C ARG A 64 6.85 -3.35 6.52
N ARG A 65 6.94 -2.19 5.85
CA ARG A 65 7.09 -0.89 6.53
C ARG A 65 5.93 -0.58 7.45
N CYS A 66 4.69 -0.84 7.02
CA CYS A 66 3.52 -0.68 7.88
C CYS A 66 3.61 -1.58 9.14
N SER A 67 4.13 -2.80 9.01
CA SER A 67 4.34 -3.70 10.14
C SER A 67 5.45 -3.21 11.09
N GLU A 68 6.56 -2.69 10.56
CA GLU A 68 7.63 -2.05 11.35
C GLU A 68 7.10 -0.85 12.14
N VAL A 69 6.35 0.04 11.49
CA VAL A 69 5.72 1.19 12.15
C VAL A 69 4.74 0.71 13.21
N ARG A 70 3.92 -0.31 12.91
CA ARG A 70 3.01 -0.91 13.88
C ARG A 70 3.74 -1.45 15.11
N ALA A 71 4.87 -2.12 14.93
CA ALA A 71 5.67 -2.66 16.02
C ALA A 71 6.30 -1.56 16.91
N SER A 72 6.51 -0.35 16.35
CA SER A 72 6.97 0.81 17.11
C SER A 72 5.88 1.51 17.93
N LEU A 73 4.60 1.16 17.74
CA LEU A 73 3.49 1.74 18.50
C LEU A 73 3.32 1.01 19.83
N GLU A 74 3.52 1.71 20.95
CA GLU A 74 3.42 1.15 22.29
C GLU A 74 1.97 1.03 22.79
N SER A 75 1.06 1.88 22.30
CA SER A 75 -0.34 1.92 22.74
C SER A 75 -1.27 1.17 21.80
N LYS A 76 -2.03 0.21 22.35
CA LYS A 76 -3.08 -0.53 21.62
C LYS A 76 -4.29 0.33 21.25
N GLU A 77 -4.44 1.50 21.85
CA GLU A 77 -5.54 2.44 21.55
C GLU A 77 -5.17 3.47 20.47
N ASP A 78 -3.97 3.36 19.90
CA ASP A 78 -3.55 4.26 18.85
C ASP A 78 -4.43 4.10 17.60
N LYS A 79 -5.08 5.18 17.17
CA LYS A 79 -5.94 5.20 15.98
C LYS A 79 -5.19 4.78 14.70
N ARG A 80 -3.87 4.84 14.69
CA ARG A 80 -3.01 4.41 13.57
C ARG A 80 -2.93 2.90 13.44
N LEU A 81 -3.10 2.14 14.53
CA LEU A 81 -3.03 0.67 14.51
C LEU A 81 -4.07 0.07 13.57
N SER A 82 -5.32 0.55 13.63
CA SER A 82 -6.40 0.05 12.77
C SER A 82 -6.13 0.35 11.29
N ALA A 83 -5.62 1.54 10.97
CA ALA A 83 -5.25 1.90 9.60
C ALA A 83 -4.09 1.05 9.07
N LEU A 84 -3.04 0.82 9.88
CA LEU A 84 -1.90 -0.02 9.50
C LEU A 84 -2.33 -1.48 9.29
N ASN A 85 -3.15 -2.03 10.19
CA ASN A 85 -3.70 -3.38 10.07
C ASN A 85 -4.54 -3.55 8.80
N LEU A 86 -5.36 -2.54 8.45
CA LEU A 86 -6.16 -2.56 7.23
C LEU A 86 -5.27 -2.61 5.98
N LEU A 87 -4.24 -1.77 5.92
CA LEU A 87 -3.29 -1.74 4.79
C LEU A 87 -2.56 -3.08 4.64
N ILE A 88 -2.04 -3.64 5.74
CA ILE A 88 -1.38 -4.95 5.75
C ILE A 88 -2.34 -6.04 5.28
N CYS A 89 -3.58 -6.03 5.77
CA CYS A 89 -4.61 -7.01 5.39
C CYS A 89 -4.98 -6.93 3.91
N LEU A 90 -5.10 -5.73 3.34
CA LEU A 90 -5.33 -5.56 1.90
C LEU A 90 -4.19 -6.14 1.07
N VAL A 91 -2.94 -5.82 1.42
CA VAL A 91 -1.78 -6.39 0.73
C VAL A 91 -1.75 -7.92 0.84
N ALA A 92 -1.94 -8.44 2.04
CA ALA A 92 -1.83 -9.87 2.30
C ALA A 92 -2.98 -10.69 1.67
N ARG A 93 -4.22 -10.29 1.92
CA ARG A 93 -5.41 -11.06 1.50
C ARG A 93 -5.91 -10.67 0.11
N TYR A 94 -6.00 -9.38 -0.20
CA TYR A 94 -6.57 -8.94 -1.48
C TYR A 94 -5.58 -9.11 -2.64
N PHE A 95 -4.30 -8.78 -2.44
CA PHE A 95 -3.25 -8.97 -3.45
C PHE A 95 -2.52 -10.32 -3.32
N GLU A 96 -3.08 -11.25 -2.53
CA GLU A 96 -2.64 -12.65 -2.39
C GLU A 96 -1.19 -12.80 -1.91
N GLN A 97 -0.67 -11.80 -1.19
CA GLN A 97 0.63 -11.82 -0.51
C GLN A 97 0.50 -12.51 0.86
N ASN A 98 -0.01 -13.74 0.88
CA ASN A 98 -0.40 -14.45 2.12
C ASN A 98 0.77 -14.72 3.08
N ASP A 99 2.02 -14.61 2.62
CA ASP A 99 3.24 -14.65 3.45
C ASP A 99 3.38 -13.46 4.41
N LEU A 100 2.69 -12.35 4.14
CA LEU A 100 2.70 -11.13 4.95
C LEU A 100 1.48 -11.00 5.87
N ALA A 101 0.52 -11.94 5.80
CA ALA A 101 -0.59 -11.95 6.73
C ALA A 101 -0.06 -12.29 8.13
N ASP A 102 -0.47 -11.54 9.15
CA ASP A 102 -0.34 -12.02 10.52
C ASP A 102 -1.09 -13.35 10.60
N LYS A 103 -0.36 -14.41 10.95
CA LYS A 103 -0.96 -15.70 11.28
C LYS A 103 -1.72 -15.47 12.58
N GLU A 104 -3.04 -15.62 12.53
CA GLU A 104 -3.88 -15.72 13.72
C GLU A 104 -3.35 -16.78 14.69
#